data_AF-A0A382T5H8-F1
#
_entry.id   AF-A0A382T5H8-F1
#
_cell.length_a   1.000
_cell.length_b   1.000
_cell.length_c   1.000
_cell.angle_alpha   90.00
_cell.angle_beta   90.00
_cell.angle_gamma   90.00
#
_symmetry.space_group_name_H-M   'P 1'
#
loop_
_entity.id
_entity.type
_entity.pdbx_description
1 polymer ?
#
loop_
_entity_poly.entity_id
_entity_poly.type
_entity_poly.pdbx_seq_one_letter_code
_entity_poly.pdbx_strand_id
1 'polypeptide(L)'
;MGQIGSDTTYLEPNEALKIIKPRVENYIDEVINEDGVESYDDYDYHLVNEKSFDEDWERDEHLRKSEEIKAKYKELSKNNRVMFFEIGWN
;
A
#
# COMPACT_ATOMS: atom_id res chain seq x y z
N MET A 1 17.83 -6.20 1.70
CA MET A 1 16.83 -6.47 2.75
C MET A 1 16.36 -7.92 2.60
N GLY A 2 16.41 -8.73 3.65
CA GLY A 2 15.94 -10.12 3.61
C GLY A 2 14.42 -10.19 3.49
N GLN A 3 13.90 -11.19 2.78
CA GLN A 3 12.46 -11.43 2.68
C GLN A 3 11.90 -11.77 4.07
N ILE A 4 10.92 -10.99 4.55
CA ILE A 4 10.28 -11.22 5.86
C ILE A 4 9.11 -12.19 5.65
N GLY A 5 9.40 -13.49 5.81
CA GLY A 5 8.44 -14.58 5.65
C GLY A 5 8.03 -14.84 4.19
N SER A 6 7.16 -15.83 3.98
CA SER A 6 6.52 -16.07 2.69
C SER A 6 5.25 -15.21 2.54
N ASP A 7 4.73 -15.12 1.32
CA ASP A 7 3.46 -14.46 0.97
C ASP A 7 2.25 -15.02 1.77
N THR A 8 2.42 -16.22 2.33
CA THR A 8 1.43 -16.92 3.16
C THR A 8 1.56 -16.66 4.66
N THR A 9 2.60 -15.94 5.10
CA THR A 9 2.82 -15.65 6.52
C THR A 9 1.95 -14.44 6.91
N TYR A 10 0.98 -14.68 7.79
CA TYR A 10 0.16 -13.65 8.41
C TYR A 10 1.04 -12.69 9.23
N LEU A 11 0.80 -11.38 9.07
CA LEU A 11 1.38 -10.35 9.92
C LEU A 11 0.28 -9.72 10.76
N GLU A 12 0.54 -9.51 12.05
CA GLU A 12 -0.34 -8.67 12.85
C GLU A 12 -0.36 -7.24 12.27
N PRO A 13 -1.49 -6.52 12.27
CA PRO A 13 -1.58 -5.19 11.66
C PRO A 13 -0.50 -4.22 12.13
N ASN A 14 -0.17 -4.25 13.43
CA ASN A 14 0.89 -3.42 14.00
C ASN A 14 2.29 -3.79 13.50
N GLU A 15 2.55 -5.07 13.20
CA GLU A 15 3.83 -5.52 12.66
C GLU A 15 3.95 -5.14 11.18
N ALA A 16 2.88 -5.32 10.42
CA ALA A 16 2.81 -4.90 9.02
C ALA A 16 3.05 -3.39 8.89
N LEU A 17 2.38 -2.56 9.71
CA LEU A 17 2.58 -1.11 9.72
C LEU A 17 4.01 -0.71 10.09
N LYS A 18 4.65 -1.39 11.04
CA LYS A 18 6.07 -1.13 11.40
C LYS A 18 7.03 -1.39 10.25
N ILE A 19 6.74 -2.38 9.40
CA ILE A 19 7.56 -2.69 8.22
C ILE A 19 7.31 -1.69 7.09
N ILE A 20 6.06 -1.29 6.92
CA ILE A 20 5.59 -0.47 5.80
C ILE A 20 5.92 1.01 6.00
N LYS A 21 5.69 1.55 7.21
CA LYS A 21 5.90 2.97 7.53
C LYS A 21 7.24 3.54 7.05
N PRO A 22 8.40 2.95 7.39
CA PRO A 22 9.69 3.49 6.93
C PRO A 22 9.88 3.43 5.41
N ARG A 23 9.18 2.53 4.70
CA ARG A 23 9.22 2.49 3.23
C ARG A 23 8.38 3.59 2.61
N VAL A 24 7.21 3.86 3.18
CA VAL A 24 6.34 4.97 2.75
C VAL A 24 7.03 6.29 3.01
N GLU A 25 7.61 6.49 4.20
CA GLU A 25 8.39 7.70 4.53
C GLU A 25 9.56 7.89 3.57
N ASN A 26 10.35 6.86 3.28
CA ASN A 26 11.42 6.95 2.30
C ASN A 26 10.91 7.28 0.89
N TYR A 27 9.78 6.70 0.46
CA TYR A 27 9.20 6.99 -0.85
C TYR A 27 8.73 8.44 -0.93
N ILE A 28 8.07 8.94 0.11
CA ILE A 28 7.66 10.34 0.21
C ILE A 28 8.89 11.26 0.14
N ASP A 29 9.95 10.95 0.89
CA ASP A 29 11.19 11.73 0.86
C ASP A 29 11.84 11.72 -0.54
N GLU A 30 11.90 10.57 -1.22
CA GLU A 30 12.42 10.47 -2.59
C GLU A 30 11.60 11.32 -3.56
N VAL A 31 10.27 11.20 -3.51
CA VAL A 31 9.33 11.94 -4.36
C VAL A 31 9.41 13.45 -4.12
N ILE A 32 9.48 13.88 -2.85
CA ILE A 32 9.66 15.29 -2.48
C ILE A 32 11.00 15.84 -3.01
N ASN A 33 12.07 15.05 -2.93
CA ASN A 33 13.38 15.48 -3.43
C ASN A 33 13.41 15.63 -4.95
N GLU A 34 12.64 14.81 -5.69
CA GLU A 34 12.59 14.86 -7.15
C GLU A 34 11.70 16.01 -7.67
N ASP A 35 10.48 16.15 -7.15
CA ASP A 35 9.47 17.05 -7.69
C ASP A 35 9.30 18.36 -6.89
N GLY A 36 9.78 18.40 -5.66
CA GLY A 36 9.68 19.55 -4.76
C GLY A 36 8.44 19.51 -3.84
N VAL A 37 8.59 20.09 -2.63
CA VAL A 37 7.57 20.06 -1.56
C VAL A 37 6.23 20.71 -1.97
N GLU A 38 6.22 21.65 -2.93
CA GLU A 38 5.02 22.38 -3.33
C GLU A 38 4.10 21.63 -4.31
N SER A 39 4.52 20.46 -4.81
CA SER A 39 3.75 19.67 -5.79
C SER A 39 2.66 18.78 -5.18
N TYR A 40 2.53 18.75 -3.85
CA TYR A 40 1.72 17.77 -3.13
C TYR A 40 0.87 18.41 -2.04
N ASP A 41 -0.39 17.98 -1.94
CA ASP A 41 -1.32 18.45 -0.90
C ASP A 41 -1.39 17.49 0.29
N ASP A 42 -1.49 16.17 0.04
CA ASP A 42 -1.67 15.18 1.10
C ASP A 42 -1.14 13.78 0.70
N TYR A 43 -0.67 13.05 1.70
CA TYR A 43 -0.29 11.63 1.60
C TYR A 43 -1.14 10.81 2.56
N ASP A 44 -1.82 9.78 2.05
CA ASP A 44 -2.57 8.83 2.88
C ASP A 44 -2.18 7.39 2.54
N TYR A 45 -2.20 6.54 3.57
CA TYR A 45 -2.01 5.11 3.38
C TYR A 45 -2.73 4.31 4.45
N HIS A 46 -3.24 3.16 4.02
CA HIS A 46 -3.85 2.20 4.92
C HIS A 46 -3.53 0.78 4.52
N LEU A 47 -3.56 -0.09 5.53
CA LEU A 47 -3.43 -1.51 5.33
C LEU A 47 -4.77 -2.07 4.84
N VAL A 48 -4.73 -2.78 3.73
CA VAL A 48 -5.93 -3.38 3.12
C VAL A 48 -6.08 -4.78 3.68
N ASN A 49 -7.22 -5.02 4.35
CA ASN A 49 -7.60 -6.33 4.84
C ASN A 49 -8.62 -6.97 3.90
N GLU A 50 -8.85 -8.28 4.02
CA GLU A 50 -9.77 -9.02 3.15
C GLU A 50 -11.19 -8.41 3.09
N LYS A 51 -11.67 -7.82 4.19
CA LYS A 51 -13.03 -7.28 4.28
C LYS A 51 -13.18 -5.95 3.55
N SER A 52 -12.17 -5.08 3.62
CA SER A 52 -12.19 -3.78 2.94
C SER A 52 -11.64 -3.85 1.51
N PHE A 53 -11.01 -4.97 1.13
CA PHE A 53 -10.29 -5.10 -0.14
C PHE A 53 -11.13 -4.72 -1.36
N ASP A 54 -12.35 -5.25 -1.50
CA ASP A 54 -13.15 -4.98 -2.69
C ASP A 54 -13.60 -3.51 -2.75
N GLU A 55 -13.90 -2.88 -1.61
CA GLU A 55 -14.26 -1.46 -1.54
C GLU A 55 -13.08 -0.56 -1.88
N ASP A 56 -11.92 -0.83 -1.27
CA ASP A 56 -10.69 -0.08 -1.52
C ASP A 56 -10.22 -0.26 -2.98
N TRP A 57 -10.29 -1.48 -3.51
CA TRP A 57 -9.85 -1.81 -4.88
C TRP A 57 -10.70 -1.14 -5.95
N GLU A 58 -12.01 -1.03 -5.70
CA GLU A 58 -12.89 -0.37 -6.66
C GLU A 58 -12.83 1.16 -6.55
N ARG A 59 -12.57 1.70 -5.36
CA ARG A 59 -12.46 3.15 -5.11
C ARG A 59 -11.30 3.80 -5.88
N ASP A 60 -10.16 3.12 -5.95
CA ASP A 60 -8.99 3.65 -6.65
C ASP A 60 -9.12 3.41 -8.16
N GLU A 61 -9.34 4.49 -8.91
CA GLU A 61 -9.48 4.47 -10.38
C GLU A 61 -8.15 4.27 -11.11
N HIS A 62 -7.02 4.45 -10.43
CA HIS A 62 -5.68 4.36 -10.98
C HIS A 62 -5.04 2.98 -10.80
N LEU A 63 -5.68 2.09 -10.03
CA LEU A 63 -5.24 0.69 -9.93
C LEU A 63 -5.29 0.00 -11.29
N ARG A 64 -4.30 -0.87 -11.54
CA ARG A 64 -4.33 -1.78 -12.69
C ARG A 64 -5.35 -2.88 -12.45
N LYS A 65 -6.58 -2.65 -12.89
CA LYS A 65 -7.71 -3.56 -12.73
C LYS A 65 -7.67 -4.70 -13.76
N SER A 66 -6.89 -5.73 -13.45
CA SER A 66 -7.06 -7.05 -14.09
C SER A 66 -7.51 -8.08 -13.06
N GLU A 67 -8.28 -9.07 -13.49
CA GLU A 67 -8.77 -10.15 -12.62
C GLU A 67 -7.62 -10.93 -11.97
N GLU A 68 -6.51 -11.13 -12.69
CA GLU A 68 -5.31 -11.81 -12.17
C GLU A 68 -4.66 -11.02 -11.03
N ILE A 69 -4.47 -9.70 -11.22
CA ILE A 69 -3.88 -8.84 -10.20
C ILE A 69 -4.83 -8.75 -9.01
N LYS A 70 -6.14 -8.53 -9.25
CA LYS A 70 -7.15 -8.47 -8.19
C LYS A 70 -7.14 -9.73 -7.33
N ALA A 71 -7.12 -10.92 -7.96
CA ALA A 71 -7.08 -12.20 -7.24
C ALA A 71 -5.82 -12.33 -6.37
N LYS A 72 -4.65 -12.00 -6.91
CA LYS A 72 -3.38 -12.06 -6.18
C LYS A 72 -3.38 -11.14 -4.96
N TYR A 73 -3.78 -9.88 -5.13
CA TYR A 73 -3.78 -8.91 -4.05
C TYR A 73 -4.86 -9.23 -2.99
N LYS A 74 -6.00 -9.79 -3.41
CA LYS A 74 -7.03 -10.27 -2.48
C LYS A 74 -6.55 -11.45 -1.63
N GLU A 75 -5.69 -12.32 -2.17
CA GLU A 75 -5.08 -13.39 -1.38
C GLU A 75 -4.09 -12.83 -0.37
N LEU A 76 -3.25 -11.87 -0.77
CA LEU A 76 -2.27 -11.22 0.09
C LEU A 76 -2.91 -10.38 1.21
N SER A 77 -4.07 -9.76 0.96
CA SER A 77 -4.77 -8.93 1.95
C SER A 77 -5.29 -9.74 3.14
N LYS A 78 -5.53 -11.05 2.98
CA LYS A 78 -5.84 -11.99 4.08
C LYS A 78 -4.74 -12.06 5.12
N ASN A 79 -3.50 -11.81 4.69
CA ASN A 79 -2.30 -11.91 5.52
C ASN A 79 -1.76 -10.53 5.93
N ASN A 80 -2.52 -9.45 5.73
CA ASN A 80 -2.09 -8.07 5.98
C ASN A 80 -0.80 -7.71 5.21
N ARG A 81 -0.71 -8.18 3.96
CA ARG A 81 0.46 -7.97 3.07
C ARG A 81 0.21 -6.92 1.98
N VAL A 82 -0.94 -6.26 1.99
CA VAL A 82 -1.31 -5.23 1.01
C VAL A 82 -1.57 -3.92 1.72
N MET A 83 -1.07 -2.85 1.12
CA MET A 83 -1.31 -1.46 1.51
C MET A 83 -1.64 -0.69 0.25
N PHE A 84 -2.60 0.23 0.34
CA PHE A 84 -2.81 1.24 -0.70
C PHE A 84 -2.21 2.56 -0.26
N PHE A 85 -1.60 3.23 -1.24
CA PHE A 85 -1.00 4.54 -1.07
C PHE A 85 -1.74 5.51 -1.97
N GLU A 86 -2.25 6.58 -1.39
CA GLU A 86 -2.95 7.63 -2.11
C GLU A 86 -2.12 8.93 -1.98
N ILE A 87 -1.89 9.60 -3.10
CA ILE A 87 -1.15 10.86 -3.18
C ILE A 87 -2.09 11.88 -3.82
N GLY A 88 -2.38 12.97 -3.11
CA GLY A 88 -3.05 14.14 -3.66
C GLY A 88 -2.03 15.06 -4.32
N TRP A 89 -2.14 15.23 -5.63
CA TRP A 89 -1.31 16.14 -6.43
C TRP A 89 -2.04 17.47 -6.65
N ASN A 90 -1.31 18.59 -6.60
CA ASN A 90 -1.80 19.93 -6.92
C ASN A 90 -1.72 20.25 -8.43
#